data_AF-A0A656K1K4-F1
#
_entry.id   AF-A0A656K1K4-F1
#
_cell.length_a   1.000
_cell.length_b   1.000
_cell.length_c   1.000
_cell.angle_alpha   90.00
_cell.angle_beta   90.00
_cell.angle_gamma   90.00
#
_symmetry.space_group_name_H-M   'P 1'
#
loop_
_entity.id
_entity.type
_entity.pdbx_description
1 polymer ?
#
loop_
_entity_poly.entity_id
_entity_poly.type
_entity_poly.pdbx_seq_one_letter_code
_entity_poly.pdbx_strand_id
1 'polypeptide(L)'
;DEILGCGGLMSQLAQLQRNLLLISVTDGTASHPGSALWPVERLAENRPQESAQALNLLEIPFEQLAWTRGGFADGTLGEHEDRLVEFLAQQLGPTDVVFATWAGDGHPDHEAVGRASARACATTGA
;
A
#
# COMPACT_ATOMS: atom_id res chain seq x y z
N ASP A 1 1.07 6.53 -1.46
CA ASP A 1 0.96 7.01 -0.06
C ASP A 1 2.09 6.54 0.83
N GLU A 2 2.54 5.30 0.64
CA GLU A 2 3.61 4.62 1.36
C GLU A 2 4.91 5.42 1.48
N ILE A 3 5.35 6.06 0.39
CA ILE A 3 6.60 6.83 0.37
C ILE A 3 6.44 8.11 1.19
N LEU A 4 5.31 8.82 1.04
CA LEU A 4 5.04 10.08 1.73
C LEU A 4 4.80 9.87 3.23
N GLY A 5 3.99 8.87 3.59
CA GLY A 5 3.61 8.61 4.98
C GLY A 5 4.65 7.80 5.75
N CYS A 6 5.30 6.83 5.11
CA CYS A 6 6.15 5.85 5.79
C CYS A 6 7.57 5.74 5.24
N GLY A 7 7.99 6.52 4.23
CA GLY A 7 9.31 6.39 3.61
C GLY A 7 10.47 6.47 4.61
N GLY A 8 10.46 7.48 5.48
CA GLY A 8 11.47 7.64 6.52
C GLY A 8 11.42 6.55 7.61
N LEU A 9 10.23 6.01 7.90
CA LEU A 9 10.07 4.90 8.84
C LEU A 9 10.63 3.60 8.24
N MET A 10 10.29 3.30 6.98
CA MET A 10 10.79 2.13 6.27
C MET A 10 12.32 2.14 6.17
N SER A 11 12.92 3.29 5.83
CA SER A 11 14.38 3.42 5.80
C SER A 11 15.03 3.15 7.17
N GLN A 12 14.46 3.68 8.26
CA GLN A 12 14.95 3.41 9.62
C GLN A 12 14.79 1.93 10.03
N LEU A 13 13.65 1.31 9.70
CA LEU A 13 13.42 -0.11 10.01
C LEU A 13 14.39 -1.01 9.24
N ALA A 14 14.70 -0.69 7.98
CA ALA A 14 15.70 -1.39 7.19
C ALA A 14 17.12 -1.26 7.79
N GLN A 15 17.50 -0.07 8.27
CA GLN A 15 18.77 0.12 8.99
C GLN A 15 18.85 -0.70 10.28
N LEU A 16 17.71 -0.95 10.92
CA LEU A 16 17.58 -1.86 12.06
C LEU A 16 17.45 -3.34 11.67
N GLN A 17 17.68 -3.67 10.39
CA GLN A 17 17.63 -5.03 9.84
C GLN A 17 16.28 -5.73 10.04
N ARG A 18 15.19 -4.96 9.95
CA ARG A 18 13.83 -5.51 9.98
C ARG A 18 13.38 -5.89 8.58
N ASN A 19 12.73 -7.06 8.47
CA ASN A 19 12.05 -7.46 7.24
C ASN A 19 10.79 -6.62 7.07
N LEU A 20 10.62 -6.08 5.87
CA LEU A 20 9.51 -5.22 5.49
C LEU A 20 8.66 -5.92 4.43
N LEU A 21 7.35 -5.77 4.58
CA LEU A 21 6.38 -6.08 3.54
C LEU A 21 5.64 -4.80 3.18
N LEU A 22 5.85 -4.33 1.96
CA LEU A 22 5.07 -3.24 1.38
C LEU A 22 3.92 -3.83 0.57
N ILE A 23 2.70 -3.38 0.84
CA ILE A 23 1.51 -3.75 0.08
C ILE A 23 0.94 -2.47 -0.55
N SER A 24 1.04 -2.36 -1.87
CA SER A 24 0.34 -1.31 -2.61
C SER A 24 -0.99 -1.85 -3.12
N VAL A 25 -2.10 -1.33 -2.59
CA VAL A 25 -3.44 -1.89 -2.84
C VAL A 25 -3.93 -1.56 -4.25
N THR A 26 -3.76 -0.32 -4.70
CA THR A 26 -4.16 0.16 -6.04
C THR A 26 -2.94 0.71 -6.80
N ASP A 27 -3.13 0.98 -8.09
CA ASP A 27 -2.12 1.63 -8.95
C ASP A 27 -2.22 3.17 -8.98
N GLY A 28 -3.13 3.78 -8.21
CA GLY A 28 -3.29 5.25 -8.12
C GLY A 28 -3.75 5.92 -9.42
N THR A 29 -4.46 5.18 -10.26
CA THR A 29 -4.83 5.57 -11.62
C THR A 29 -6.03 6.53 -11.70
N ALA A 30 -6.81 6.69 -10.62
CA ALA A 30 -7.98 7.57 -10.58
C ALA A 30 -7.64 9.03 -10.27
N SER A 31 -6.36 9.35 -10.07
CA SER A 31 -5.89 10.68 -9.65
C SER A 31 -6.09 11.81 -10.67
N HIS A 32 -6.25 11.50 -11.97
CA HIS A 32 -6.33 12.51 -13.04
C HIS A 32 -7.50 12.24 -14.02
N PRO A 33 -8.76 12.31 -13.56
CA PRO A 33 -9.91 11.99 -14.39
C PRO A 33 -10.00 12.93 -15.60
N GLY A 34 -10.10 12.35 -16.80
CA GLY A 34 -10.24 13.10 -18.06
C GLY A 34 -8.96 13.77 -18.56
N SER A 35 -7.80 13.52 -17.94
CA SER A 35 -6.53 14.10 -18.38
C SER A 35 -6.04 13.45 -19.68
N ALA A 36 -5.82 14.27 -20.71
CA ALA A 36 -5.19 13.82 -21.95
C ALA A 36 -3.68 13.55 -21.79
N LEU A 37 -3.02 14.20 -20.83
CA LEU A 37 -1.59 14.03 -20.57
C LEU A 37 -1.30 12.86 -19.64
N TRP A 38 -2.23 12.58 -18.73
CA TRP A 38 -2.13 11.54 -17.70
C TRP A 38 -3.35 10.62 -17.76
N PRO A 39 -3.56 9.89 -18.87
CA PRO A 39 -4.62 8.90 -18.96
C PRO A 39 -4.33 7.70 -18.04
N VAL A 40 -5.38 6.92 -17.74
CA VAL A 40 -5.33 5.77 -16.82
C VAL A 40 -4.25 4.77 -17.20
N GLU A 41 -4.11 4.47 -18.49
CA GLU A 41 -3.13 3.50 -19.01
C GLU A 41 -1.70 3.96 -18.73
N ARG A 42 -1.44 5.25 -18.95
CA ARG A 42 -0.13 5.85 -18.65
C ARG A 42 0.16 5.81 -17.16
N LEU A 43 -0.82 6.16 -16.32
CA LEU A 43 -0.65 6.13 -14.86
C LEU A 43 -0.36 4.70 -14.37
N ALA A 44 -1.07 3.69 -14.88
CA ALA A 44 -0.87 2.29 -14.52
C ALA A 44 0.55 1.80 -14.85
N GLU A 45 1.13 2.29 -15.95
CA GLU A 45 2.51 1.96 -16.32
C GLU A 45 3.57 2.71 -15.51
N ASN A 46 3.34 4.00 -15.22
CA ASN A 46 4.36 4.89 -14.67
C ASN A 46 4.40 4.85 -13.13
N ARG A 47 3.24 4.79 -12.45
CA ARG A 47 3.17 4.87 -10.98
C ARG A 47 3.92 3.74 -10.28
N PRO A 48 3.85 2.46 -10.73
CA PRO A 48 4.69 1.42 -10.14
C PRO A 48 6.18 1.70 -10.32
N GLN A 49 6.59 2.28 -11.46
CA GLN A 49 8.00 2.63 -11.69
C GLN A 49 8.45 3.78 -10.79
N GLU A 50 7.60 4.78 -10.58
CA GLU A 50 7.84 5.88 -9.63
C GLU A 50 8.01 5.35 -8.20
N SER A 51 7.12 4.46 -7.72
CA SER A 51 7.28 3.81 -6.42
C SER A 51 8.57 3.00 -6.34
N ALA A 52 8.91 2.23 -7.37
CA ALA A 52 10.16 1.45 -7.41
C ALA A 52 11.40 2.36 -7.32
N GLN A 53 11.41 3.48 -8.05
CA GLN A 53 12.49 4.47 -7.99
C GLN A 53 12.60 5.09 -6.60
N ALA A 54 11.47 5.44 -5.98
CA ALA A 54 11.45 5.99 -4.63
C ALA A 54 11.98 5.00 -3.59
N LEU A 55 11.61 3.71 -3.68
CA LEU A 55 12.12 2.68 -2.79
C LEU A 55 13.64 2.49 -2.93
N ASN A 56 14.16 2.56 -4.16
CA ASN A 56 15.60 2.53 -4.40
C ASN A 56 16.32 3.74 -3.79
N LEU A 57 15.72 4.93 -3.85
CA LEU A 57 16.27 6.15 -3.24
C LEU A 57 16.22 6.13 -1.70
N LEU A 58 15.36 5.33 -1.10
CA LEU A 58 15.30 5.13 0.37
C LEU A 58 16.38 4.16 0.88
N GLU A 59 17.21 3.61 -0.02
CA GLU A 59 18.31 2.68 0.26
C GLU A 59 17.88 1.44 1.05
N ILE A 60 16.64 0.98 0.83
CA ILE A 60 16.12 -0.23 1.46
C ILE A 60 16.67 -1.45 0.69
N PRO A 61 17.41 -2.37 1.35
CA PRO A 61 17.93 -3.56 0.68
C PRO A 61 16.81 -4.43 0.12
N PHE A 62 16.96 -4.90 -1.12
CA PHE A 62 15.93 -5.68 -1.81
C PHE A 62 15.61 -6.99 -1.05
N GLU A 63 16.61 -7.65 -0.50
CA GLU A 63 16.45 -8.84 0.35
C GLU A 63 15.64 -8.60 1.64
N GLN A 64 15.47 -7.35 2.07
CA GLN A 64 14.70 -6.99 3.26
C GLN A 64 13.30 -6.45 2.94
N LEU A 65 12.97 -6.24 1.65
CA LEU A 65 11.70 -5.68 1.24
C LEU A 65 10.97 -6.61 0.28
N ALA A 66 9.96 -7.30 0.81
CA ALA A 66 8.94 -7.90 -0.04
C ALA A 66 7.96 -6.81 -0.49
N TRP A 67 7.64 -6.76 -1.78
CA TRP A 67 6.68 -5.81 -2.32
C TRP A 67 5.57 -6.52 -3.07
N THR A 68 4.34 -6.39 -2.57
CA THR A 68 3.14 -6.99 -3.16
C THR A 68 2.25 -5.90 -3.74
N ARG A 69 1.79 -6.11 -4.99
CA ARG A 69 0.77 -5.28 -5.65
C ARG A 69 -0.58 -5.99 -5.55
N GLY A 70 -1.57 -5.34 -4.91
CA GLY A 70 -2.91 -5.90 -4.70
C GLY A 70 -3.78 -5.92 -5.96
N GLY A 71 -3.53 -5.01 -6.91
CA GLY A 71 -4.25 -4.94 -8.18
C GLY A 71 -5.73 -4.58 -8.04
N PHE A 72 -6.12 -3.92 -6.95
CA PHE A 72 -7.47 -3.42 -6.78
C PHE A 72 -7.68 -2.16 -7.62
N ALA A 73 -8.90 -1.97 -8.11
CA ALA A 73 -9.26 -0.79 -8.87
C ALA A 73 -9.34 0.45 -7.96
N ASP A 74 -8.63 1.50 -8.37
CA ASP A 74 -8.57 2.77 -7.66
C ASP A 74 -9.94 3.47 -7.67
N GLY A 75 -10.33 4.03 -6.52
CA GLY A 75 -11.62 4.68 -6.27
C GLY A 75 -12.78 3.75 -5.92
N THR A 76 -12.57 2.43 -5.82
CA THR A 76 -13.65 1.44 -5.60
C THR A 76 -13.42 0.55 -4.38
N LEU A 77 -12.41 0.82 -3.54
CA LEU A 77 -12.07 -0.08 -2.44
C LEU A 77 -13.18 -0.21 -1.41
N GLY A 78 -13.98 0.84 -1.21
CA GLY A 78 -15.14 0.79 -0.33
C GLY A 78 -16.17 -0.28 -0.72
N GLU A 79 -16.29 -0.60 -2.00
CA GLU A 79 -17.20 -1.64 -2.51
C GLU A 79 -16.61 -3.05 -2.40
N HIS A 80 -15.30 -3.15 -2.17
CA HIS A 80 -14.53 -4.39 -2.16
C HIS A 80 -13.81 -4.63 -0.82
N GLU A 81 -14.26 -3.98 0.26
CA GLU A 81 -13.57 -4.01 1.55
C GLU A 81 -13.40 -5.43 2.11
N ASP A 82 -14.41 -6.29 2.00
CA ASP A 82 -14.30 -7.68 2.49
C ASP A 82 -13.25 -8.48 1.70
N ARG A 83 -13.19 -8.30 0.38
CA ARG A 83 -12.15 -8.91 -0.46
C ARG A 83 -10.76 -8.36 -0.12
N LEU A 84 -10.67 -7.07 0.22
CA LEU A 84 -9.43 -6.46 0.68
C LEU A 84 -8.99 -7.05 2.03
N VAL A 85 -9.92 -7.27 2.97
CA VAL A 85 -9.63 -7.95 4.25
C VAL A 85 -9.09 -9.34 4.02
N GLU A 86 -9.75 -10.14 3.17
CA GLU A 86 -9.29 -11.50 2.83
C GLU A 86 -7.89 -11.50 2.22
N PHE A 87 -7.65 -10.58 1.28
CA PHE A 87 -6.33 -10.42 0.65
C PHE A 87 -5.27 -10.07 1.68
N LEU A 88 -5.51 -9.08 2.54
CA LEU A 88 -4.56 -8.66 3.58
C LEU A 88 -4.31 -9.77 4.59
N ALA A 89 -5.35 -10.48 5.04
CA ALA A 89 -5.22 -11.57 6.01
C ALA A 89 -4.34 -12.73 5.50
N GLN A 90 -4.26 -12.95 4.18
CA GLN A 90 -3.35 -13.94 3.59
C GLN A 90 -1.88 -13.52 3.64
N GLN A 91 -1.59 -12.24 3.83
CA GLN A 91 -0.22 -11.70 3.86
C GLN A 91 0.31 -11.48 5.28
N LEU A 92 -0.58 -11.39 6.28
CA LEU A 92 -0.23 -11.00 7.65
C LEU A 92 -0.07 -12.19 8.58
N GLY A 93 0.91 -12.11 9.48
CA GLY A 93 1.18 -13.06 10.56
C GLY A 93 0.99 -12.45 11.96
N PRO A 94 0.90 -13.29 13.01
CA PRO A 94 0.57 -12.87 14.38
C PRO A 94 1.63 -12.03 15.11
N THR A 95 2.74 -11.71 14.46
CA THR A 95 3.82 -10.91 15.05
C THR A 95 4.13 -9.66 14.21
N ASP A 96 3.35 -9.44 13.16
CA ASP A 96 3.57 -8.31 12.27
C ASP A 96 3.13 -7.01 12.94
N VAL A 97 3.81 -5.92 12.64
CA VAL A 97 3.37 -4.57 13.04
C VAL A 97 2.90 -3.87 11.79
N VAL A 98 1.59 -3.60 11.71
CA VAL A 98 0.95 -3.08 10.50
C VAL A 98 0.77 -1.57 10.58
N PHE A 99 1.29 -0.88 9.55
CA PHE A 99 1.05 0.54 9.32
C PHE A 99 0.12 0.69 8.11
N ALA A 100 -0.99 1.41 8.29
CA ALA A 100 -1.99 1.65 7.25
C ALA A 100 -2.48 3.11 7.31
N THR A 101 -3.20 3.53 6.28
CA THR A 101 -3.88 4.83 6.26
C THR A 101 -4.94 4.93 7.36
N TRP A 102 -5.25 6.15 7.79
CA TRP A 102 -6.23 6.36 8.86
C TRP A 102 -7.65 6.05 8.35
N ALA A 103 -8.45 5.37 9.18
CA ALA A 103 -9.83 5.01 8.83
C ALA A 103 -10.80 6.22 8.74
N GLY A 104 -10.35 7.43 9.09
CA GLY A 104 -11.09 8.70 8.97
C GLY A 104 -10.35 9.75 8.13
N ASP A 105 -9.51 9.30 7.18
CA ASP A 105 -8.65 10.14 6.35
C ASP A 105 -9.41 11.12 5.44
N GLY A 106 -10.67 10.82 5.07
CA GLY A 106 -11.48 11.62 4.15
C GLY A 106 -11.37 11.20 2.69
N HIS A 107 -10.35 10.42 2.29
CA HIS A 107 -10.32 9.73 1.00
C HIS A 107 -10.95 8.31 1.14
N PRO A 108 -12.00 7.96 0.39
CA PRO A 108 -12.73 6.69 0.56
C PRO A 108 -11.85 5.44 0.51
N ASP A 109 -10.88 5.40 -0.41
CA ASP A 109 -9.95 4.26 -0.50
C ASP A 109 -8.99 4.18 0.68
N HIS A 110 -8.50 5.32 1.20
CA HIS A 110 -7.63 5.33 2.37
C HIS A 110 -8.39 4.83 3.60
N GLU A 111 -9.64 5.25 3.75
CA GLU A 111 -10.47 4.78 4.84
C GLU A 111 -10.78 3.29 4.72
N ALA A 112 -11.06 2.80 3.50
CA ALA A 112 -11.26 1.38 3.23
C ALA A 112 -10.01 0.55 3.57
N VAL A 113 -8.82 1.01 3.17
CA VAL A 113 -7.54 0.37 3.56
C VAL A 113 -7.38 0.37 5.08
N GLY A 114 -7.61 1.50 5.76
CA GLY A 114 -7.49 1.60 7.21
C GLY A 114 -8.42 0.63 7.96
N ARG A 115 -9.70 0.56 7.55
CA ARG A 115 -10.67 -0.38 8.13
C ARG A 115 -10.34 -1.84 7.81
N ALA A 116 -9.98 -2.13 6.56
CA ALA A 116 -9.65 -3.49 6.14
C ALA A 116 -8.40 -4.02 6.84
N SER A 117 -7.35 -3.20 6.97
CA SER A 117 -6.14 -3.53 7.72
C SER A 117 -6.46 -3.85 9.18
N ALA A 118 -7.27 -3.03 9.86
CA ALA A 118 -7.66 -3.27 11.25
C ALA A 118 -8.42 -4.60 11.42
N ARG A 119 -9.35 -4.90 10.49
CA ARG A 119 -10.11 -6.17 10.49
C ARG A 119 -9.22 -7.39 10.21
N ALA A 120 -8.27 -7.25 9.28
CA ALA A 120 -7.31 -8.32 8.96
C ALA A 120 -6.41 -8.62 10.16
N CYS A 121 -5.84 -7.58 10.80
CA CYS A 121 -5.00 -7.72 12.00
C CYS A 121 -5.74 -8.43 13.14
N ALA A 122 -7.00 -8.03 13.41
CA ALA A 122 -7.83 -8.67 14.43
C ALA A 122 -8.05 -10.18 14.17
N THR A 123 -8.00 -10.62 12.91
CA THR A 123 -8.19 -12.03 12.53
C THR A 123 -6.89 -12.81 12.56
N THR A 124 -5.77 -12.20 12.17
CA THR A 124 -4.46 -12.86 12.07
C THR A 124 -3.64 -12.80 13.36
N GLY A 125 -4.00 -11.88 14.27
CA GLY A 125 -3.25 -11.61 15.50
C GLY A 125 -2.06 -10.67 15.32
N ALA A 126 -1.95 -10.01 14.15
CA ALA A 126 -1.01 -8.91 13.93
C ALA A 126 -1.39 -7.69 14.77
#